data_AF-E6YWD0-F1
#
_entry.id   AF-E6YWD0-F1
#
_cell.length_a   1.000
_cell.length_b   1.000
_cell.length_c   1.000
_cell.angle_alpha   90.00
_cell.angle_beta   90.00
_cell.angle_gamma   90.00
#
_symmetry.space_group_name_H-M   'P 1'
#
loop_
_entity.id
_entity.type
_entity.pdbx_description
1 polymer ?
#
loop_
_entity_poly.entity_id
_entity_poly.type
_entity_poly.pdbx_seq_one_letter_code
_entity_poly.pdbx_strand_id
1 'polypeptide(L)'
;MQKNIPLKRKKQILLALPETCYQKSSLFAIPDLKLCFYRIKPIYQCHTELQDKPILYAPSFLILWAIQYAIKNPYLFSSLLCHKPKWDSFFPLMWYKLRLKNECYLLGSDVQSPMINKALRKHMSVTDYHSLSIGKWLQLIKNYHNYRKDLSIPFFWFDDNKMSTDIHHIISKLQNDET
;
A
#
# COMPACT_ATOMS: atom_id res chain seq x y z
N MET A 1 1.10 51.01 -3.04
CA MET A 1 1.34 49.91 -2.08
C MET A 1 0.74 48.63 -2.65
N GLN A 2 1.58 47.73 -3.18
CA GLN A 2 1.14 46.45 -3.74
C GLN A 2 0.73 45.50 -2.61
N LYS A 3 -0.48 44.95 -2.68
CA LYS A 3 -0.97 43.91 -1.78
C LYS A 3 -0.18 42.63 -2.07
N ASN A 4 0.66 42.21 -1.12
CA ASN A 4 1.28 40.89 -1.14
C ASN A 4 0.18 39.83 -1.02
N ILE A 5 -0.19 39.24 -2.16
CA ILE A 5 -0.99 38.02 -2.20
C ILE A 5 -0.13 36.95 -1.51
N PRO A 6 -0.59 36.30 -0.42
CA PRO A 6 0.16 35.21 0.16
C PRO A 6 0.22 34.09 -0.89
N LEU A 7 1.41 33.83 -1.44
CA LEU A 7 1.66 32.64 -2.24
C LEU A 7 1.31 31.44 -1.36
N LYS A 8 0.17 30.78 -1.63
CA LYS A 8 -0.14 29.47 -1.08
C LYS A 8 1.08 28.57 -1.34
N ARG A 9 1.85 28.26 -0.29
CA ARG A 9 2.89 27.22 -0.39
C ARG A 9 2.18 25.95 -0.85
N LYS A 10 2.56 25.45 -2.03
CA LYS A 10 2.03 24.22 -2.59
C LYS A 10 2.41 23.08 -1.63
N LYS A 11 1.42 22.46 -0.99
CA LYS A 11 1.63 21.40 0.00
C LYS A 11 2.26 20.20 -0.71
N GLN A 12 3.43 19.76 -0.25
CA GLN A 12 4.11 18.58 -0.81
C GLN A 12 3.33 17.33 -0.41
N ILE A 13 3.13 16.42 -1.37
CA ILE A 13 2.43 15.15 -1.10
C ILE A 13 3.48 14.09 -0.81
N LEU A 14 3.37 13.48 0.36
CA LEU A 14 4.22 12.36 0.74
C LEU A 14 3.58 11.03 0.30
N LEU A 15 4.32 10.23 -0.45
CA LEU A 15 3.90 8.88 -0.86
C LEU A 15 4.87 7.84 -0.30
N ALA A 16 4.38 7.01 0.61
CA ALA A 16 5.11 5.88 1.15
C ALA A 16 4.97 4.68 0.21
N LEU A 17 6.05 4.36 -0.50
CA LEU A 17 6.18 3.26 -1.44
C LEU A 17 6.97 2.09 -0.83
N PRO A 18 6.71 0.86 -1.28
CA PRO A 18 7.66 -0.21 -1.12
C PRO A 18 9.04 0.22 -1.62
N GLU A 19 10.08 0.02 -0.81
CA GLU A 19 11.48 0.38 -1.13
C GLU A 19 11.90 -0.07 -2.54
N THR A 20 11.35 -1.19 -3.01
CA THR A 20 11.73 -1.83 -4.27
C THR A 20 10.71 -1.61 -5.40
N CYS A 21 9.70 -0.74 -5.21
CA CYS A 21 8.77 -0.33 -6.26
C CYS A 21 9.33 0.80 -7.13
N TYR A 22 10.22 1.64 -6.60
CA TYR A 22 10.70 2.85 -7.28
C TYR A 22 11.41 2.55 -8.61
N GLN A 23 12.12 1.43 -8.69
CA GLN A 23 12.88 1.06 -9.90
C GLN A 23 12.00 0.65 -11.09
N LYS A 24 10.70 0.40 -10.89
CA LYS A 24 9.84 -0.20 -11.91
C LYS A 24 8.84 0.76 -12.55
N SER A 25 8.71 2.00 -12.08
CA SER A 25 7.56 2.83 -12.45
C SER A 25 7.87 4.31 -12.60
N SER A 26 7.75 4.83 -13.82
CA SER A 26 7.78 6.26 -14.15
C SER A 26 6.58 7.03 -13.56
N LEU A 27 5.59 6.34 -13.00
CA LEU A 27 4.38 6.93 -12.41
C LEU A 27 4.63 7.86 -11.22
N PHE A 28 5.76 7.68 -10.54
CA PHE A 28 6.08 8.45 -9.35
C PHE A 28 6.96 9.67 -9.66
N ALA A 29 7.22 9.95 -10.94
CA ALA A 29 7.89 11.16 -11.41
C ALA A 29 6.90 12.33 -11.53
N ILE A 30 6.14 12.59 -10.46
CA ILE A 30 5.16 13.69 -10.41
C ILE A 30 5.84 14.89 -9.72
N PRO A 31 5.78 16.11 -10.31
CA PRO A 31 6.25 17.29 -9.61
C PRO A 31 5.43 17.49 -8.32
N ASP A 32 6.12 17.80 -7.22
CA ASP A 32 5.59 17.97 -5.86
C ASP A 32 5.29 16.69 -5.05
N LEU A 33 5.65 15.52 -5.57
CA LEU A 33 5.59 14.24 -4.85
C LEU A 33 6.93 13.96 -4.15
N LYS A 34 6.95 13.96 -2.81
CA LYS A 34 8.11 13.49 -2.03
C LYS A 34 7.90 12.01 -1.68
N LEU A 35 8.84 11.18 -2.13
CA LEU A 35 8.77 9.73 -1.93
C LEU A 35 9.38 9.33 -0.60
N CYS A 36 8.69 8.46 0.11
CA CYS A 36 9.20 7.77 1.29
C CYS A 36 9.20 6.27 1.01
N PHE A 37 10.16 5.56 1.58
CA PHE A 37 10.29 4.13 1.36
C PHE A 37 10.00 3.36 2.64
N TYR A 38 9.13 2.37 2.53
CA TYR A 38 8.86 1.43 3.60
C TYR A 38 9.31 0.01 3.23
N ARG A 39 9.58 -0.79 4.26
CA ARG A 39 9.81 -2.23 4.13
C ARG A 39 9.08 -3.00 5.22
N ILE A 40 8.54 -4.15 4.83
CA ILE A 40 7.91 -5.09 5.76
C ILE A 40 8.97 -6.09 6.22
N LYS A 41 9.68 -5.70 7.27
CA LYS A 41 10.50 -6.58 8.10
C LYS A 41 9.64 -7.07 9.30
N PRO A 42 10.15 -7.94 10.20
CA PRO A 42 9.50 -8.19 11.50
C PRO A 42 9.11 -6.91 12.26
N ILE A 43 9.79 -5.78 11.98
CA ILE A 43 9.43 -4.44 12.42
C ILE A 43 9.27 -3.55 11.18
N TYR A 44 8.19 -2.79 11.10
CA TYR A 44 7.98 -1.80 10.02
C TYR A 44 9.06 -0.73 10.10
N GLN A 45 9.76 -0.50 8.99
CA GLN A 45 10.73 0.58 8.86
C GLN A 45 10.26 1.50 7.74
N CYS A 46 10.06 2.76 8.07
CA CYS A 46 9.75 3.83 7.13
C CYS A 46 10.75 4.94 7.30
N HIS A 47 11.42 5.32 6.21
CA HIS A 47 12.35 6.43 6.21
C HIS A 47 11.54 7.69 5.92
N THR A 48 10.91 8.26 6.94
CA THR A 48 10.13 9.51 6.81
C THR A 48 10.54 10.49 7.91
N GLU A 49 10.68 11.77 7.53
CA GLU A 49 10.72 12.89 8.45
C GLU A 49 9.28 13.23 8.87
N LEU A 50 8.98 13.10 10.16
CA LEU A 50 7.67 13.00 10.82
C LEU A 50 6.72 14.22 10.70
N GLN A 51 6.92 15.16 9.77
CA GLN A 51 6.10 16.39 9.75
C GLN A 51 4.73 16.23 9.06
N ASP A 52 4.58 15.36 8.06
CA ASP A 52 3.33 15.16 7.32
C ASP A 52 2.96 13.67 7.22
N LYS A 53 1.65 13.35 7.20
CA LYS A 53 1.15 11.96 7.11
C LYS A 53 1.21 11.45 5.65
N PRO A 54 2.08 10.49 5.31
CA PRO A 54 2.14 9.96 3.95
C PRO A 54 0.90 9.18 3.55
N ILE A 55 0.67 9.14 2.23
CA ILE A 55 -0.23 8.19 1.58
C ILE A 55 0.50 6.84 1.51
N LEU A 56 -0.08 5.78 2.05
CA LEU A 56 0.52 4.45 2.00
C LEU A 56 0.13 3.73 0.71
N TYR A 57 1.09 3.54 -0.20
CA TYR A 57 0.90 2.76 -1.41
C TYR A 57 1.11 1.28 -1.15
N ALA A 58 0.12 0.46 -1.41
CA ALA A 58 0.16 -0.98 -1.20
C ALA A 58 -0.24 -1.74 -2.48
N PRO A 59 0.70 -2.39 -3.17
CA PRO A 59 0.38 -3.23 -4.32
C PRO A 59 0.07 -4.68 -3.93
N SER A 60 -0.82 -5.32 -4.67
CA SER A 60 -1.07 -6.76 -4.62
C SER A 60 -1.43 -7.26 -3.21
N PHE A 61 -0.79 -8.32 -2.75
CA PHE A 61 -1.01 -8.88 -1.41
C PHE A 61 -0.65 -7.92 -0.28
N LEU A 62 0.17 -6.87 -0.52
CA LEU A 62 0.47 -5.90 0.51
C LEU A 62 -0.73 -5.12 1.00
N ILE A 63 -1.80 -5.04 0.20
CA ILE A 63 -3.04 -4.41 0.59
C ILE A 63 -3.57 -5.01 1.90
N LEU A 64 -3.48 -6.33 2.05
CA LEU A 64 -3.96 -7.04 3.24
C LEU A 64 -3.20 -6.61 4.50
N TRP A 65 -1.86 -6.50 4.38
CA TRP A 65 -1.02 -6.03 5.47
C TRP A 65 -1.24 -4.53 5.74
N ALA A 66 -1.31 -3.71 4.69
CA ALA A 66 -1.39 -2.26 4.78
C ALA A 66 -2.67 -1.82 5.49
N ILE A 67 -3.81 -2.47 5.22
CA ILE A 67 -5.07 -2.20 5.93
C ILE A 67 -4.93 -2.54 7.42
N GLN A 68 -4.44 -3.74 7.76
CA GLN A 68 -4.24 -4.11 9.17
C GLN A 68 -3.29 -3.12 9.87
N TYR A 69 -2.21 -2.73 9.19
CA TYR A 69 -1.20 -1.85 9.74
C TYR A 69 -1.71 -0.42 9.95
N ALA A 70 -2.51 0.10 9.01
CA ALA A 70 -3.15 1.40 9.14
C ALA A 70 -4.16 1.47 10.29
N ILE A 71 -4.93 0.40 10.54
CA ILE A 71 -5.86 0.33 11.68
C ILE A 71 -5.10 0.37 13.02
N LYS A 72 -3.98 -0.36 13.09
CA LYS A 72 -3.14 -0.37 14.31
C LYS A 72 -2.43 0.96 14.53
N ASN A 73 -2.24 1.75 13.47
CA ASN A 73 -1.47 2.99 13.50
C ASN A 73 -2.22 4.10 12.73
N PRO A 74 -3.40 4.54 13.19
CA PRO A 74 -4.27 5.45 12.43
C PRO A 74 -3.65 6.85 12.25
N TYR A 75 -2.63 7.18 13.04
CA TYR A 75 -1.93 8.47 12.97
C TYR A 75 -0.80 8.50 11.93
N LEU A 76 -0.35 7.34 11.43
CA LEU A 76 0.82 7.27 10.54
C LEU A 76 0.52 7.63 9.09
N PHE A 77 -0.71 7.44 8.63
CA PHE A 77 -1.06 7.60 7.22
C PHE A 77 -2.27 8.51 7.06
N SER A 78 -2.27 9.31 5.98
CA SER A 78 -3.42 10.14 5.60
C SER A 78 -4.44 9.32 4.83
N SER A 79 -3.97 8.44 3.95
CA SER A 79 -4.80 7.57 3.13
C SER A 79 -4.05 6.33 2.67
N LEU A 80 -4.79 5.35 2.15
CA LEU A 80 -4.27 4.13 1.53
C LEU A 80 -4.47 4.15 0.03
N LEU A 81 -3.43 3.86 -0.74
CA LEU A 81 -3.48 3.72 -2.20
C LEU A 81 -3.22 2.26 -2.57
N CYS A 82 -4.29 1.51 -2.82
CA CYS A 82 -4.26 0.09 -3.10
C CYS A 82 -4.15 -0.18 -4.61
N HIS A 83 -3.03 -0.72 -5.04
CA HIS A 83 -2.85 -1.17 -6.42
C HIS A 83 -3.21 -2.65 -6.51
N LYS A 84 -4.17 -3.02 -7.38
CA LYS A 84 -4.63 -4.37 -7.74
C LYS A 84 -3.99 -5.58 -7.04
N PRO A 85 -4.77 -6.63 -6.72
CA PRO A 85 -6.15 -6.83 -7.15
C PRO A 85 -7.16 -6.19 -6.18
N LYS A 86 -8.37 -5.89 -6.68
CA LYS A 86 -9.49 -5.51 -5.82
C LYS A 86 -9.93 -6.72 -5.00
N TRP A 87 -9.72 -6.68 -3.70
CA TRP A 87 -10.09 -7.73 -2.76
C TRP A 87 -11.57 -7.62 -2.32
N ASP A 88 -12.43 -7.11 -3.20
CA ASP A 88 -13.83 -6.81 -2.87
C ASP A 88 -14.72 -8.07 -2.88
N SER A 89 -14.34 -9.08 -3.66
CA SER A 89 -15.10 -10.31 -3.81
C SER A 89 -14.60 -11.42 -2.89
N PHE A 90 -15.55 -12.18 -2.36
CA PHE A 90 -15.29 -13.34 -1.49
C PHE A 90 -14.58 -14.48 -2.23
N PHE A 91 -14.90 -14.72 -3.50
CA PHE A 91 -14.38 -15.85 -4.27
C PHE A 91 -12.86 -15.81 -4.48
N PRO A 92 -12.26 -14.69 -4.94
CA PRO A 92 -10.80 -14.57 -5.02
C PRO A 92 -10.14 -14.79 -3.66
N LEU A 93 -10.64 -14.15 -2.60
CA LEU A 93 -10.07 -14.30 -1.24
C LEU A 93 -10.09 -15.76 -0.77
N MET A 94 -11.19 -16.47 -0.97
CA MET A 94 -11.31 -17.90 -0.65
C MET A 94 -10.31 -18.73 -1.45
N TRP A 95 -10.19 -18.47 -2.75
CA TRP A 95 -9.25 -19.18 -3.62
C TRP A 95 -7.80 -19.02 -3.16
N TYR A 96 -7.39 -17.79 -2.84
CA TYR A 96 -6.03 -17.54 -2.34
C TYR A 96 -5.80 -18.15 -0.96
N LYS A 97 -6.80 -18.14 -0.08
CA LYS A 97 -6.74 -18.83 1.21
C LYS A 97 -6.48 -20.33 1.03
N LEU A 98 -7.19 -20.98 0.10
CA LEU A 98 -7.01 -22.40 -0.20
C LEU A 98 -5.61 -22.68 -0.77
N ARG A 99 -5.16 -21.87 -1.73
CA ARG A 99 -3.81 -22.00 -2.30
C ARG A 99 -2.72 -21.86 -1.26
N LEU A 100 -2.81 -20.88 -0.37
CA LEU A 100 -1.83 -20.67 0.70
C LEU A 100 -1.83 -21.81 1.71
N LYS A 101 -3.01 -22.34 2.07
CA LYS A 101 -3.09 -23.53 2.93
C LYS A 101 -2.40 -24.74 2.28
N ASN A 102 -2.65 -24.96 0.99
CA ASN A 102 -2.02 -26.04 0.24
C ASN A 102 -0.49 -25.86 0.16
N GLU A 103 -0.03 -24.63 -0.08
CA GLU A 103 1.39 -24.30 -0.09
C GLU A 103 2.04 -24.55 1.28
N CYS A 104 1.39 -24.17 2.38
CA CYS A 104 1.85 -24.46 3.74
C CYS A 104 1.97 -25.96 4.00
N TYR A 105 0.97 -26.73 3.54
CA TYR A 105 0.96 -28.19 3.67
C TYR A 105 2.10 -28.83 2.87
N LEU A 106 2.32 -28.40 1.63
CA LEU A 106 3.39 -28.91 0.76
C LEU A 106 4.79 -28.58 1.28
N LEU A 107 4.96 -27.40 1.88
CA LEU A 107 6.24 -26.97 2.46
C LEU A 107 6.50 -27.54 3.87
N GLY A 108 5.48 -28.14 4.50
CA GLY A 108 5.57 -28.75 5.83
C GLY A 108 5.91 -27.78 6.97
N SER A 109 5.90 -26.46 6.72
CA SER A 109 6.37 -25.44 7.67
C SER A 109 5.75 -24.08 7.39
N ASP A 110 5.65 -23.24 8.44
CA ASP A 110 5.14 -21.87 8.33
C ASP A 110 6.25 -20.91 7.85
N VAL A 111 6.59 -21.00 6.57
CA VAL A 111 7.64 -20.21 5.91
C VAL A 111 7.03 -19.12 5.02
N GLN A 112 7.88 -18.34 4.35
CA GLN A 112 7.42 -17.38 3.34
C GLN A 112 6.76 -18.11 2.16
N SER A 113 5.77 -17.49 1.53
CA SER A 113 5.03 -18.06 0.39
C SER A 113 5.72 -17.75 -0.95
N PRO A 114 6.25 -18.76 -1.67
CA PRO A 114 6.63 -18.62 -3.07
C PRO A 114 5.55 -17.98 -3.96
N MET A 115 4.29 -18.34 -3.76
CA MET A 115 3.16 -17.79 -4.53
C MET A 115 3.04 -16.27 -4.36
N ILE A 116 3.08 -15.79 -3.11
CA ILE A 116 2.98 -14.37 -2.77
C ILE A 116 4.20 -13.62 -3.30
N ASN A 117 5.40 -14.18 -3.12
CA ASN A 117 6.63 -13.61 -3.66
C ASN A 117 6.57 -13.47 -5.18
N LYS A 118 6.06 -14.49 -5.89
CA LYS A 118 5.85 -14.44 -7.35
C LYS A 118 4.85 -13.35 -7.76
N ALA A 119 3.77 -13.18 -7.01
CA ALA A 119 2.79 -12.11 -7.28
C ALA A 119 3.40 -10.72 -7.08
N LEU A 120 4.20 -10.54 -6.03
CA LEU A 120 4.78 -9.24 -5.68
C LEU A 120 5.94 -8.85 -6.59
N ARG A 121 6.69 -9.82 -7.13
CA ARG A 121 7.69 -9.58 -8.20
C ARG A 121 7.12 -8.93 -9.46
N LYS A 122 5.80 -9.00 -9.69
CA LYS A 122 5.18 -8.22 -10.77
C LYS A 122 5.29 -6.71 -10.51
N HIS A 123 5.16 -6.30 -9.26
CA HIS A 123 5.13 -4.90 -8.84
C HIS A 123 6.47 -4.39 -8.26
N MET A 124 7.36 -5.28 -7.83
CA MET A 124 8.61 -4.96 -7.12
C MET A 124 9.82 -5.66 -7.74
N SER A 125 11.01 -5.08 -7.62
CA SER A 125 12.25 -5.61 -8.22
C SER A 125 12.98 -6.68 -7.41
N VAL A 126 12.72 -6.81 -6.10
CA VAL A 126 13.53 -7.67 -5.20
C VAL A 126 12.86 -8.99 -4.85
N THR A 127 13.69 -10.02 -4.72
CA THR A 127 13.30 -11.41 -4.39
C THR A 127 12.84 -11.60 -2.95
N ASP A 128 13.33 -10.78 -2.00
CA ASP A 128 13.20 -10.97 -0.54
C ASP A 128 12.58 -9.75 0.17
N TYR A 129 11.56 -9.17 -0.48
CA TYR A 129 10.94 -7.96 0.03
C TYR A 129 9.99 -8.21 1.23
N HIS A 130 9.47 -9.44 1.42
CA HIS A 130 8.47 -9.74 2.45
C HIS A 130 8.96 -10.73 3.51
N SER A 131 8.74 -10.41 4.78
CA SER A 131 9.07 -11.30 5.91
C SER A 131 7.89 -12.10 6.47
N LEU A 132 6.68 -11.96 5.93
CA LEU A 132 5.49 -12.60 6.51
C LEU A 132 5.40 -14.08 6.11
N SER A 133 5.17 -14.93 7.11
CA SER A 133 4.91 -16.35 6.92
C SER A 133 3.53 -16.60 6.29
N ILE A 134 3.34 -17.78 5.71
CA ILE A 134 2.05 -18.20 5.13
C ILE A 134 0.91 -18.07 6.17
N GLY A 135 1.16 -18.45 7.41
CA GLY A 135 0.24 -18.34 8.54
C GLY A 135 -0.18 -16.89 8.80
N LYS A 136 0.75 -15.93 8.73
CA LYS A 136 0.42 -14.50 8.84
C LYS A 136 -0.44 -14.02 7.68
N TRP A 137 -0.14 -14.43 6.46
CA TRP A 137 -0.99 -14.11 5.31
C TRP A 137 -2.39 -14.70 5.43
N LEU A 138 -2.51 -15.93 5.91
CA LEU A 138 -3.81 -16.58 6.16
C LEU A 138 -4.63 -15.83 7.22
N GLN A 139 -3.99 -15.34 8.29
CA GLN A 139 -4.64 -14.51 9.30
C GLN A 139 -5.16 -13.20 8.69
N LEU A 140 -4.33 -12.53 7.88
CA LEU A 140 -4.71 -11.30 7.18
C LEU A 140 -5.90 -11.51 6.24
N ILE A 141 -5.89 -12.58 5.44
CA ILE A 141 -7.00 -12.91 4.52
C ILE A 141 -8.29 -13.20 5.30
N LYS A 142 -8.20 -13.96 6.41
CA LYS A 142 -9.37 -14.31 7.23
C LYS A 142 -10.05 -13.08 7.80
N ASN A 143 -9.26 -12.08 8.22
CA ASN A 143 -9.76 -10.90 8.92
C ASN A 143 -9.97 -9.68 8.01
N TYR A 144 -9.68 -9.81 6.71
CA TYR A 144 -9.68 -8.70 5.76
C TYR A 144 -10.98 -7.87 5.78
N HIS A 145 -12.15 -8.53 5.74
CA HIS A 145 -13.43 -7.81 5.73
C HIS A 145 -13.70 -7.04 7.03
N ASN A 146 -13.24 -7.55 8.18
CA ASN A 146 -13.35 -6.85 9.45
C ASN A 146 -12.42 -5.65 9.46
N TYR A 147 -11.15 -5.86 9.10
CA TYR A 147 -10.17 -4.78 8.99
C TYR A 147 -10.64 -3.67 8.04
N ARG A 148 -11.21 -4.03 6.90
CA ARG A 148 -11.73 -3.04 5.95
C ARG A 148 -12.86 -2.20 6.55
N LYS A 149 -13.74 -2.77 7.39
CA LYS A 149 -14.82 -2.03 8.05
C LYS A 149 -14.28 -1.09 9.14
N ASP A 150 -13.24 -1.52 9.83
CA ASP A 150 -12.63 -0.77 10.94
C ASP A 150 -11.66 0.33 10.46
N LEU A 151 -11.43 0.42 9.14
CA LEU A 151 -10.51 1.40 8.57
C LEU A 151 -11.12 2.80 8.59
N SER A 152 -10.51 3.69 9.37
CA SER A 152 -10.96 5.08 9.54
C SER A 152 -10.42 6.05 8.50
N ILE A 153 -9.36 5.68 7.79
CA ILE A 153 -8.74 6.51 6.74
C ILE A 153 -9.32 6.20 5.36
N PRO A 154 -9.40 7.19 4.46
CA PRO A 154 -9.81 6.94 3.10
C PRO A 154 -8.84 5.98 2.41
N PHE A 155 -9.37 5.04 1.63
CA PHE A 155 -8.60 4.15 0.78
C PHE A 155 -9.09 4.21 -0.66
N PHE A 156 -8.14 4.20 -1.59
CA PHE A 156 -8.37 4.34 -3.02
C PHE A 156 -7.86 3.11 -3.75
N TRP A 157 -8.57 2.71 -4.80
CA TRP A 157 -8.15 1.64 -5.69
C TRP A 157 -7.46 2.22 -6.93
N PHE A 158 -6.35 1.61 -7.31
CA PHE A 158 -5.57 1.95 -8.49
C PHE A 158 -5.49 0.77 -9.45
N ASP A 159 -5.71 1.02 -10.75
CA ASP A 159 -5.76 0.04 -11.83
C ASP A 159 -4.84 0.45 -13.00
N ASP A 160 -4.04 -0.48 -13.53
CA ASP A 160 -3.09 -0.25 -14.63
C ASP A 160 -3.68 0.43 -15.88
N ASN A 161 -4.98 0.25 -16.16
CA ASN A 161 -5.59 0.75 -17.41
C ASN A 161 -5.69 2.28 -17.49
N LYS A 162 -5.55 3.02 -16.37
CA LYS A 162 -5.68 4.49 -16.29
C LYS A 162 -4.57 5.12 -15.44
N MET A 163 -3.37 4.56 -15.62
CA MET A 163 -2.21 4.67 -14.74
C MET A 163 -1.77 6.11 -14.37
N SER A 164 -1.76 7.07 -15.31
CA SER A 164 -1.35 8.45 -15.03
C SER A 164 -2.51 9.31 -14.50
N THR A 165 -3.69 9.18 -15.10
CA THR A 165 -4.86 10.00 -14.78
C THR A 165 -5.37 9.76 -13.37
N ASP A 166 -5.35 8.51 -12.91
CA ASP A 166 -5.92 8.13 -11.60
C ASP A 166 -5.06 8.60 -10.42
N ILE A 167 -3.72 8.53 -10.51
CA ILE A 167 -2.85 9.04 -9.42
C ILE A 167 -2.97 10.56 -9.33
N HIS A 168 -2.96 11.28 -10.45
CA HIS A 168 -3.15 12.73 -10.46
C HIS A 168 -4.52 13.13 -9.91
N HIS A 169 -5.57 12.36 -10.22
CA HIS A 169 -6.92 12.59 -9.70
C HIS A 169 -7.04 12.30 -8.19
N ILE A 170 -6.39 11.25 -7.70
CA ILE A 170 -6.37 10.94 -6.26
C ILE A 170 -5.60 12.03 -5.50
N ILE A 171 -4.46 12.46 -6.06
CA ILE A 171 -3.66 13.58 -5.54
C ILE A 171 -4.49 14.88 -5.50
N SER A 172 -5.19 15.22 -6.58
CA SER A 172 -6.00 16.45 -6.61
C SER A 172 -7.17 16.40 -5.63
N LYS A 173 -7.79 15.23 -5.44
CA LYS A 173 -8.85 15.05 -4.44
C LYS A 173 -8.33 15.23 -3.01
N LEU A 174 -7.17 14.66 -2.70
CA LEU A 174 -6.52 14.80 -1.39
C LEU A 174 -6.08 16.24 -1.09
N GLN A 175 -5.82 17.07 -2.12
CA GLN A 175 -5.55 18.50 -1.94
C GLN A 175 -6.81 19.34 -1.69
N ASN A 176 -7.99 18.87 -2.12
CA ASN A 176 -9.25 19.62 -2.03
C ASN A 176 -10.08 19.27 -0.78
N ASP A 177 -9.96 18.06 -0.24
CA ASP A 177 -10.75 17.61 0.93
C ASP A 177 -10.26 18.18 2.28
N GLU A 178 -9.22 19.03 2.30
CA GLU A 178 -8.68 19.70 3.51
C GLU A 178 -8.95 21.22 3.58
N THR A 179 -9.84 21.76 2.74
CA THR A 179 -10.37 23.15 2.85
C THR A 179 -11.73 23.20 3.51
#